data_AF-A0A5P2H712-F1
#
_entry.id   AF-A0A5P2H712-F1
#
_cell.length_a   1.000
_cell.length_b   1.000
_cell.length_c   1.000
_cell.angle_alpha   90.00
_cell.angle_beta   90.00
_cell.angle_gamma   90.00
#
_symmetry.space_group_name_H-M   'P 1'
#
loop_
_entity.id
_entity.type
_entity.pdbx_description
1 polymer ?
#
loop_
_entity_poly.entity_id
_entity_poly.type
_entity_poly.pdbx_seq_one_letter_code
_entity_poly.pdbx_strand_id
1 'polypeptide(L)'
;MSQIFITADEAEKLIPRRPKVHTFIRMFGWLGGHVEREKLLAAFDAAETVAVSQDAACFDHYLAIKIDGMVTYVETNVRALARFGLLPPQRKLS
;
A
#
# COMPACT_ATOMS: atom_id res chain seq x y z
N MET A 1 11.55 12.64 -7.89
CA MET A 1 10.11 12.96 -7.97
C MET A 1 9.60 13.18 -6.56
N SER A 2 8.66 14.12 -6.36
CA SER A 2 8.01 14.32 -5.07
C SER A 2 7.27 13.05 -4.67
N GLN A 3 7.55 12.53 -3.48
CA GLN A 3 6.83 11.39 -2.91
C GLN A 3 5.42 11.86 -2.52
N ILE A 4 4.40 11.14 -2.99
CA ILE A 4 3.00 11.42 -2.63
C ILE A 4 2.71 10.72 -1.31
N PHE A 5 2.07 11.43 -0.39
CA PHE A 5 1.58 10.89 0.87
C PHE A 5 0.06 11.07 0.92
N ILE A 6 -0.62 10.08 1.49
CA ILE A 6 -2.07 10.09 1.75
C ILE A 6 -2.33 9.87 3.23
N THR A 7 -3.51 10.26 3.69
CA THR A 7 -3.94 10.05 5.07
C THR A 7 -4.22 8.58 5.37
N ALA A 8 -4.26 8.21 6.66
CA ALA A 8 -4.69 6.87 7.09
C ALA A 8 -6.10 6.51 6.56
N ASP A 9 -7.05 7.45 6.62
CA ASP A 9 -8.42 7.29 6.10
C ASP A 9 -8.47 7.00 4.59
N GLU A 10 -7.59 7.63 3.82
CA GLU A 10 -7.47 7.36 2.39
C GLU A 10 -6.83 6.01 2.15
N ALA A 11 -5.75 5.67 2.88
CA ALA A 11 -5.08 4.39 2.78
C ALA A 11 -6.01 3.21 3.09
N GLU A 12 -6.87 3.33 4.11
CA GLU A 12 -7.89 2.33 4.43
C GLU A 12 -8.80 2.01 3.23
N LYS A 13 -9.22 3.04 2.49
CA LYS A 13 -10.14 2.90 1.35
C LYS A 13 -9.47 2.24 0.14
N LEU A 14 -8.14 2.21 0.13
CA LEU A 14 -7.32 1.68 -0.96
C LEU A 14 -6.89 0.24 -0.76
N ILE A 15 -6.98 -0.33 0.45
CA ILE A 15 -6.66 -1.73 0.69
C ILE A 15 -7.88 -2.66 0.46
N PRO A 16 -7.67 -3.96 0.16
CA PRO A 16 -8.75 -4.94 0.10
C PRO A 16 -9.54 -5.04 1.42
N ARG A 17 -10.83 -5.38 1.33
CA ARG A 17 -11.73 -5.56 2.49
C ARG A 17 -11.63 -6.94 3.16
N ARG A 18 -10.70 -7.79 2.71
CA ARG A 18 -10.48 -9.13 3.26
C ARG A 18 -9.67 -9.06 4.56
N PRO A 19 -9.82 -10.02 5.50
CA PRO A 19 -9.13 -9.99 6.79
C PRO A 19 -7.60 -10.01 6.69
N LYS A 20 -7.05 -10.72 5.71
CA LYS A 20 -5.61 -10.79 5.45
C LYS A 20 -5.28 -10.07 4.17
N VAL A 21 -4.40 -9.09 4.21
CA VAL A 21 -3.95 -8.31 3.06
C VAL A 21 -2.54 -8.75 2.70
N HIS A 22 -2.29 -8.93 1.41
CA HIS A 22 -0.96 -9.33 0.97
C HIS A 22 0.01 -8.14 1.09
N THR A 23 1.25 -8.43 1.47
CA THR A 23 2.28 -7.42 1.67
C THR A 23 3.63 -7.92 1.17
N PHE A 24 4.50 -6.99 0.79
CA PHE A 24 5.89 -7.26 0.50
C PHE A 24 6.83 -6.44 1.38
N ILE A 25 7.98 -7.02 1.71
CA ILE A 25 9.15 -6.29 2.19
C ILE A 25 10.32 -6.53 1.23
N ARG A 26 11.23 -5.56 1.14
CA ARG A 26 12.43 -5.67 0.30
C ARG A 26 13.65 -5.98 1.17
N MET A 27 14.09 -7.24 1.19
CA MET A 27 15.31 -7.68 1.88
C MET A 27 16.05 -8.69 1.00
N PHE A 28 17.13 -8.26 0.32
CA PHE A 28 17.87 -9.01 -0.73
C PHE A 28 17.03 -9.47 -1.94
N GLY A 29 15.70 -9.43 -1.84
CA GLY A 29 14.70 -9.78 -2.83
C GLY A 29 13.31 -9.33 -2.34
N TRP A 30 12.26 -9.77 -3.03
CA TRP A 30 10.88 -9.56 -2.58
C TRP A 30 10.47 -10.69 -1.67
N LEU A 31 10.08 -10.36 -0.45
CA LEU A 31 9.52 -11.33 0.51
C LEU A 31 8.05 -11.01 0.70
N GLY A 32 7.21 -11.89 0.15
CA GLY A 32 5.75 -11.79 0.22
C GLY A 32 5.21 -12.43 1.49
N GLY A 33 4.12 -11.87 2.02
CA GLY A 33 3.45 -12.35 3.21
C GLY A 33 2.03 -11.82 3.31
N HIS A 34 1.36 -12.17 4.41
CA HIS A 34 0.04 -11.64 4.71
C HIS A 34 0.06 -11.00 6.09
N VAL A 35 -0.56 -9.83 6.20
CA VAL A 35 -0.77 -9.12 7.45
C VAL A 35 -2.27 -9.02 7.70
N GLU A 36 -2.67 -9.15 8.96
CA GLU A 36 -4.05 -8.90 9.37
C GLU A 36 -4.41 -7.44 9.09
N ARG A 37 -5.58 -7.22 8.49
CA ARG A 37 -6.08 -5.91 8.07
C ARG A 37 -6.12 -4.95 9.25
N GLU A 38 -6.54 -5.43 10.42
CA GLU A 38 -6.57 -4.63 11.66
C GLU A 38 -5.18 -4.14 12.07
N LYS A 39 -4.14 -4.99 11.94
CA LYS A 39 -2.75 -4.57 12.21
C LYS A 39 -2.29 -3.51 11.20
N LEU A 40 -2.69 -3.61 9.94
CA LEU A 40 -2.40 -2.59 8.92
C LEU A 40 -3.10 -1.27 9.21
N LEU A 41 -4.38 -1.28 9.58
CA LEU A 41 -5.12 -0.07 9.94
C LEU A 41 -4.49 0.63 11.14
N ALA A 42 -4.17 -0.12 12.20
CA ALA A 42 -3.47 0.42 13.36
C ALA A 42 -2.10 1.00 12.99
N ALA A 43 -1.38 0.39 12.03
CA ALA A 43 -0.14 0.94 11.53
C ALA A 43 -0.36 2.25 10.74
N PHE A 44 -1.39 2.31 9.88
CA PHE A 44 -1.74 3.53 9.14
C PHE A 44 -2.08 4.68 10.09
N ASP A 45 -2.92 4.42 11.10
CA ASP A 45 -3.29 5.40 12.11
C ASP A 45 -2.06 5.89 12.90
N ALA A 46 -1.18 4.99 13.31
CA ALA A 46 0.04 5.34 14.04
C ALA A 46 1.06 6.14 13.21
N ALA A 47 1.05 5.98 11.88
CA ALA A 47 1.94 6.72 10.99
C ALA A 47 1.38 8.07 10.54
N GLU A 48 0.08 8.34 10.75
CA GLU A 48 -0.72 9.49 10.29
C GLU A 48 -0.81 9.63 8.76
N THR A 49 0.27 9.34 8.05
CA THR A 49 0.40 9.40 6.60
C THR A 49 1.05 8.14 6.05
N VAL A 50 0.63 7.76 4.85
CA VAL A 50 1.09 6.57 4.13
C VAL A 50 1.66 7.00 2.79
N ALA A 51 2.84 6.49 2.44
CA ALA A 51 3.45 6.83 1.16
C ALA A 51 2.81 6.05 0.02
N VAL A 52 2.60 6.72 -1.12
CA VAL A 52 2.30 6.06 -2.39
C VAL A 52 3.62 5.74 -3.10
N SER A 53 3.91 4.46 -3.31
CA SER A 53 5.16 3.99 -3.92
C SER A 53 4.92 3.24 -5.23
N GLN A 54 5.89 3.36 -6.13
CA GLN A 54 5.93 2.61 -7.39
C GLN A 54 6.83 1.36 -7.32
N ASP A 55 7.57 1.16 -6.22
CA ASP A 55 8.61 0.13 -6.14
C ASP A 55 8.04 -1.29 -6.29
N ALA A 56 6.86 -1.53 -5.73
CA ALA A 56 6.14 -2.80 -5.78
C ALA A 56 4.85 -2.70 -6.64
N ALA A 57 4.72 -1.66 -7.47
CA ALA A 57 3.56 -1.43 -8.31
C ALA A 57 3.29 -2.55 -9.32
N CYS A 58 4.34 -3.26 -9.76
CA CYS A 58 4.21 -4.43 -10.63
C CYS A 58 3.45 -5.59 -10.00
N PHE A 59 3.28 -5.59 -8.67
CA PHE A 59 2.47 -6.56 -7.92
C PHE A 59 1.18 -5.95 -7.36
N ASP A 60 0.81 -4.73 -7.76
CA ASP A 60 -0.38 -4.01 -7.29
C ASP A 60 -0.26 -3.51 -5.84
N HIS A 61 0.97 -3.36 -5.36
CA HIS A 61 1.28 -2.84 -4.03
C HIS A 61 1.76 -1.40 -4.14
N TYR A 62 0.83 -0.46 -3.98
CA TYR A 62 1.05 0.96 -4.19
C TYR A 62 1.21 1.76 -2.90
N LEU A 63 0.92 1.16 -1.74
CA LEU A 63 1.12 1.83 -0.45
C LEU A 63 2.38 1.31 0.20
N ALA A 64 3.14 2.19 0.84
CA ALA A 64 4.32 1.86 1.60
C ALA A 64 4.25 2.49 2.99
N ILE A 65 4.44 1.66 4.02
CA ILE A 65 4.45 2.09 5.42
C ILE A 65 5.54 1.35 6.20
N LYS A 66 6.07 1.94 7.27
CA LYS A 66 6.97 1.25 8.19
C LYS A 66 6.19 0.40 9.19
N ILE A 67 6.47 -0.90 9.22
CA ILE A 67 5.99 -1.84 10.24
C ILE A 67 7.22 -2.49 10.86
N ASP A 68 7.35 -2.45 12.18
CA ASP A 68 8.48 -3.06 12.90
C ASP A 68 9.85 -2.61 12.35
N GLY A 69 9.95 -1.32 11.95
CA GLY A 69 11.17 -0.72 11.38
C GLY A 69 11.42 -1.02 9.89
N MET A 70 10.62 -1.87 9.26
CA MET A 70 10.77 -2.27 7.86
C MET A 70 9.75 -1.59 6.96
N VAL A 71 10.19 -1.14 5.78
CA VAL A 71 9.26 -0.65 4.74
C VAL A 71 8.47 -1.83 4.19
N THR A 72 7.16 -1.79 4.42
CA THR A 72 6.19 -2.78 4.00
C THR A 72 5.31 -2.17 2.93
N TYR A 73 5.33 -2.81 1.75
CA TYR A 73 4.48 -2.48 0.62
C TYR A 73 3.17 -3.26 0.75
N VAL A 74 2.04 -2.57 0.64
CA VAL A 74 0.72 -3.13 0.91
C VAL A 74 -0.06 -3.26 -0.38
N GLU A 75 -0.69 -4.41 -0.57
CA GLU A 75 -1.60 -4.68 -1.68
C GLU A 75 -2.72 -3.65 -1.70
N THR A 76 -3.06 -3.18 -2.90
CA THR A 76 -4.12 -2.19 -3.09
C THR A 76 -5.19 -2.68 -4.04
N ASN A 77 -6.39 -2.16 -3.86
CA ASN A 77 -7.45 -2.24 -4.83
C ASN A 77 -7.19 -1.24 -5.95
N VAL A 78 -6.69 -1.72 -7.09
CA VAL A 78 -6.35 -0.90 -8.27
C VAL A 78 -7.53 -0.03 -8.75
N ARG A 79 -8.78 -0.52 -8.63
CA ARG A 79 -9.98 0.26 -8.98
C ARG A 79 -10.20 1.43 -8.03
N ALA A 80 -9.96 1.22 -6.72
CA ALA A 80 -10.01 2.30 -5.75
C ALA A 80 -8.88 3.31 -6.02
N LEU A 81 -7.66 2.82 -6.23
CA LEU A 81 -6.48 3.65 -6.54
C LEU A 81 -6.72 4.59 -7.73
N ALA A 82 -7.36 4.08 -8.80
CA ALA A 82 -7.73 4.88 -9.97
C ALA A 82 -8.79 5.96 -9.65
N ARG A 83 -9.80 5.65 -8.83
CA ARG A 83 -10.82 6.62 -8.42
C ARG A 83 -10.24 7.76 -7.57
N PHE A 84 -9.18 7.48 -6.82
CA PHE A 84 -8.43 8.47 -6.05
C PHE A 84 -7.39 9.24 -6.90
N GLY A 85 -7.26 8.95 -8.19
CA GLY A 85 -6.29 9.62 -9.07
C GLY A 85 -4.82 9.26 -8.78
N LEU A 86 -4.58 8.15 -8.06
CA LEU A 86 -3.25 7.70 -7.64
C LEU A 86 -2.67 6.59 -8.53
N LEU A 87 -3.41 6.19 -9.57
CA LEU A 87 -2.94 5.21 -10.54
C LEU A 87 -1.89 5.84 -11.47
N PRO A 88 -0.75 5.18 -11.71
CA PRO A 88 0.27 5.70 -12.62
C PRO A 88 -0.31 5.94 -14.02
N PRO A 89 0.09 7.00 -14.74
CA PRO A 89 -0.44 7.32 -16.07
C PRO A 89 -0.29 6.18 -17.09
N GLN A 90 0.74 5.35 -16.91
CA GLN A 90 1.07 4.24 -17.80
C GLN A 90 0.20 2.98 -17.54
N ARG A 91 -0.51 2.92 -16.42
CA ARG A 91 -1.33 1.77 -16.04
C ARG A 91 -2.80 2.04 -16.36
N LYS A 92 -3.37 1.22 -17.23
CA LYS A 92 -4.80 1.25 -17.56
C LYS A 92 -5.57 0.24 -16.72
N LEU A 93 -6.78 0.59 -16.29
CA LEU A 93 -7.73 -0.39 -15.79
C LEU A 93 -8.14 -1.28 -16.97
N SER A 94 -7.73 -2.55 -16.95
CA SER A 94 -8.20 -3.58 -17.88
C SER A 94 -9.54 -4.15 -17.44
#